data_AF-A0A1F9EW49-F1
#
_entry.id   AF-A0A1F9EW49-F1
#
_cell.length_a   1.000
_cell.length_b   1.000
_cell.length_c   1.000
_cell.angle_alpha   90.00
_cell.angle_beta   90.00
_cell.angle_gamma   90.00
#
_symmetry.space_group_name_H-M   'P 1'
#
loop_
_entity.id
_entity.type
_entity.pdbx_description
1 polymer ?
#
loop_
_entity_poly.entity_id
_entity_poly.type
_entity_poly.pdbx_seq_one_letter_code
_entity_poly.pdbx_strand_id
1 'polypeptide(L)'
;MKKEIRFRLIKHLTFLENELKDYEAFGTLSWKEYNDDRGKRRNVERWIENIINSSIDIAKLILTSEDRSLPDTYKDIVKNLSLVTDFSEEDTEKLSRWVSLRNIISHEYLDVRWASIRKFISESRLFYEDFLKRVKNYLKEHPEDK
;
A
#
# COMPACT_ATOMS: atom_id res chain seq x y z
N MET A 1 -11.02 4.22 19.72
CA MET A 1 -10.44 5.00 18.58
C MET A 1 -11.33 6.20 18.27
N LYS A 2 -10.72 7.38 18.13
CA LYS A 2 -11.43 8.62 17.75
C LYS A 2 -12.23 8.42 16.46
N LYS A 3 -13.49 8.84 16.48
CA LYS A 3 -14.45 8.69 15.36
C LYS A 3 -13.90 9.15 14.01
N GLU A 4 -13.23 10.31 13.98
CA GLU A 4 -12.65 10.85 12.75
C GLU A 4 -11.55 9.95 12.16
N ILE A 5 -10.64 9.46 13.00
CA ILE A 5 -9.56 8.55 12.59
C ILE A 5 -10.16 7.25 12.07
N ARG A 6 -11.15 6.69 12.78
CA ARG A 6 -11.85 5.46 12.38
C ARG A 6 -12.50 5.61 11.01
N PHE A 7 -13.23 6.70 10.79
CA PHE A 7 -13.88 6.97 9.50
C PHE A 7 -12.86 7.06 8.35
N ARG A 8 -11.77 7.80 8.54
CA ARG A 8 -10.70 7.91 7.54
C ARG A 8 -10.03 6.57 7.27
N LEU A 9 -9.76 5.79 8.31
CA LEU A 9 -9.14 4.47 8.20
C LEU A 9 -10.01 3.50 7.39
N ILE A 10 -11.33 3.47 7.66
CA ILE A 10 -12.29 2.69 6.88
C ILE A 10 -12.30 3.13 5.42
N LYS A 11 -12.28 4.45 5.15
CA LYS A 11 -12.26 4.97 3.77
C LYS A 11 -11.04 4.49 2.99
N HIS A 12 -9.84 4.59 3.56
CA HIS A 12 -8.61 4.11 2.92
C HIS A 12 -8.58 2.58 2.79
N LEU A 13 -9.11 1.86 3.78
CA LEU A 13 -9.23 0.40 3.73
C LEU A 13 -10.12 -0.04 2.55
N THR A 14 -11.31 0.54 2.41
CA THR A 14 -12.23 0.24 1.31
C THR A 14 -11.65 0.64 -0.04
N PHE A 15 -10.95 1.77 -0.12
CA PHE A 15 -10.26 2.18 -1.33
C PHE A 15 -9.19 1.16 -1.74
N LEU A 16 -8.30 0.78 -0.81
CA LEU A 16 -7.27 -0.21 -1.06
C LEU A 16 -7.88 -1.56 -1.50
N GLU A 17 -8.92 -2.02 -0.82
CA GLU A 17 -9.63 -3.26 -1.18
C GLU A 17 -10.20 -3.23 -2.59
N ASN A 18 -10.67 -2.08 -3.07
CA ASN A 18 -11.11 -1.94 -4.46
C ASN A 18 -9.93 -1.97 -5.44
N GLU A 19 -8.82 -1.28 -5.16
CA GLU A 19 -7.63 -1.32 -6.02
C GLU A 19 -7.06 -2.75 -6.13
N LEU A 20 -7.10 -3.58 -5.08
CA LEU A 20 -6.62 -4.96 -5.18
C LEU A 20 -7.49 -5.85 -6.08
N LYS A 21 -8.70 -5.44 -6.47
CA LYS A 21 -9.49 -6.20 -7.46
C LYS A 21 -8.86 -6.13 -8.86
N ASP A 22 -8.09 -5.09 -9.13
CA ASP A 22 -7.51 -4.83 -10.45
C ASP A 22 -6.19 -5.59 -10.70
N TYR A 23 -5.68 -6.39 -9.74
CA TYR A 23 -4.51 -7.25 -9.99
C TYR A 23 -4.67 -8.13 -11.22
N GLU A 24 -5.88 -8.66 -11.44
CA GLU A 24 -6.17 -9.53 -12.58
C GLU A 24 -6.10 -8.78 -13.90
N ALA A 25 -6.48 -7.49 -13.92
CA ALA A 25 -6.41 -6.65 -15.10
C ALA A 25 -4.96 -6.37 -15.55
N PHE A 26 -4.01 -6.37 -14.61
CA PHE A 26 -2.60 -6.11 -14.88
C PHE A 26 -1.72 -7.36 -14.90
N GLY A 27 -2.23 -8.52 -14.47
CA GLY A 27 -1.46 -9.77 -14.36
C GLY A 27 -0.87 -10.28 -15.69
N THR A 28 -1.48 -9.92 -16.81
CA THR A 28 -1.04 -10.30 -18.17
C THR A 28 -0.29 -9.20 -18.91
N LEU A 29 -0.06 -8.04 -18.28
CA LEU A 29 0.61 -6.91 -18.90
C LEU A 29 2.01 -7.32 -19.39
N SER A 30 2.26 -7.11 -20.67
CA SER A 30 3.56 -7.38 -21.30
C SER A 30 4.43 -6.12 -21.40
N TRP A 31 5.74 -6.30 -21.58
CA TRP A 31 6.67 -5.18 -21.85
C TRP A 31 6.24 -4.38 -23.08
N LYS A 32 5.79 -5.07 -24.14
CA LYS A 32 5.35 -4.43 -25.38
C LYS A 32 4.16 -3.50 -25.12
N GLU A 33 3.14 -3.98 -24.43
CA GLU A 33 1.98 -3.15 -24.07
C GLU A 33 2.37 -1.98 -23.17
N TYR A 34 3.21 -2.23 -22.18
CA TYR A 34 3.70 -1.18 -21.29
C TYR A 34 4.53 -0.10 -22.03
N ASN A 35 5.33 -0.50 -23.01
CA ASN A 35 6.18 0.41 -23.77
C ASN A 35 5.38 1.20 -24.82
N ASP A 36 4.55 0.52 -25.58
CA ASP A 36 3.91 1.05 -26.79
C ASP A 36 2.55 1.72 -26.49
N ASP A 37 1.84 1.31 -25.43
CA ASP A 37 0.55 1.88 -25.03
C ASP A 37 0.70 2.80 -23.81
N ARG A 38 0.75 4.11 -24.08
CA ARG A 38 0.84 5.14 -23.04
C ARG A 38 -0.35 5.14 -22.07
N GLY A 39 -1.52 4.69 -22.50
CA GLY A 39 -2.71 4.59 -21.67
C GLY A 39 -2.55 3.48 -20.64
N LYS A 40 -2.20 2.27 -21.10
CA LYS A 40 -1.91 1.13 -20.21
C LYS A 40 -0.79 1.43 -19.23
N ARG A 41 0.31 2.05 -19.71
CA ARG A 41 1.42 2.47 -18.85
C ARG A 41 0.98 3.38 -17.71
N ARG A 42 0.26 4.46 -18.03
CA ARG A 42 -0.22 5.40 -17.00
C ARG A 42 -1.19 4.74 -16.04
N ASN A 43 -2.03 3.83 -16.54
CA ASN A 43 -3.00 3.13 -15.72
C ASN A 43 -2.33 2.24 -14.67
N VAL A 44 -1.39 1.38 -15.09
CA VAL A 44 -0.68 0.50 -14.15
C VAL A 44 0.20 1.27 -13.17
N GLU A 45 0.86 2.34 -13.62
CA GLU A 45 1.66 3.22 -12.76
C GLU A 45 0.80 3.88 -11.69
N ARG A 46 -0.37 4.40 -12.08
CA ARG A 46 -1.30 5.05 -11.15
C ARG A 46 -1.91 4.06 -10.17
N TRP A 47 -2.28 2.88 -10.63
CA TRP A 47 -2.82 1.81 -9.79
C TRP A 47 -1.81 1.39 -8.70
N ILE A 48 -0.55 1.18 -9.06
CA ILE A 48 0.52 0.88 -8.08
C ILE A 48 0.69 2.04 -7.08
N GLU A 49 0.71 3.28 -7.58
CA GLU A 49 0.82 4.46 -6.73
C GLU A 49 -0.35 4.58 -5.74
N ASN A 50 -1.57 4.29 -6.18
CA ASN A 50 -2.77 4.29 -5.34
C ASN A 50 -2.65 3.27 -4.20
N ILE A 51 -2.24 2.04 -4.52
CA ILE A 51 -2.04 0.96 -3.53
C ILE A 51 -1.01 1.39 -2.47
N ILE A 52 0.15 1.90 -2.90
CA ILE A 52 1.24 2.32 -2.01
C ILE A 52 0.82 3.51 -1.14
N ASN A 53 0.21 4.53 -1.73
CA ASN A 53 -0.21 5.72 -0.98
C ASN A 53 -1.29 5.35 0.05
N SER A 54 -2.23 4.49 -0.32
CA SER A 54 -3.27 4.05 0.61
C SER A 54 -2.69 3.26 1.78
N SER A 55 -1.67 2.41 1.57
CA SER A 55 -1.03 1.70 2.69
C SER A 55 -0.23 2.62 3.61
N ILE A 56 0.40 3.67 3.06
CA ILE A 56 1.06 4.71 3.87
C ILE A 56 0.04 5.48 4.70
N ASP A 57 -1.09 5.88 4.13
CA ASP A 57 -2.12 6.64 4.85
C ASP A 57 -2.78 5.81 5.95
N ILE A 58 -3.04 4.52 5.69
CA ILE A 58 -3.47 3.56 6.72
C ILE A 58 -2.44 3.50 7.85
N ALA A 59 -1.15 3.35 7.52
CA ALA A 59 -0.09 3.27 8.53
C ALA A 59 -0.02 4.54 9.40
N LYS A 60 -0.11 5.73 8.79
CA LYS A 60 -0.17 7.00 9.53
C LYS A 60 -1.36 7.06 10.49
N LEU A 61 -2.53 6.63 10.04
CA LEU A 61 -3.76 6.67 10.86
C LEU A 61 -3.71 5.68 12.02
N ILE A 62 -3.10 4.51 11.84
CA ILE A 62 -2.91 3.54 12.91
C ILE A 62 -1.90 4.10 13.93
N LEU A 63 -0.72 4.55 13.50
CA LEU A 63 0.30 5.09 14.41
C LEU A 63 -0.19 6.33 15.19
N THR A 64 -0.71 7.32 14.46
CA THR A 64 -2.00 7.96 14.72
C THR A 64 -2.71 7.65 16.04
N SER A 65 -3.58 6.65 15.94
CA SER A 65 -4.46 6.16 17.00
C SER A 65 -3.72 5.53 18.18
N GLU A 66 -2.48 5.08 17.98
CA GLU A 66 -1.61 4.48 19.01
C GLU A 66 -0.74 5.52 19.74
N ASP A 67 -1.01 6.82 19.53
CA ASP A 67 -0.22 7.95 20.06
C ASP A 67 1.30 7.81 19.79
N ARG A 68 1.65 7.23 18.62
CA ARG A 68 3.04 7.06 18.18
C ARG A 68 3.48 8.23 17.31
N SER A 69 4.74 8.63 17.46
CA SER A 69 5.37 9.61 16.57
C SER A 69 5.50 9.05 15.15
N LEU A 70 5.17 9.87 14.15
CA LEU A 70 5.36 9.53 12.74
C LEU A 70 6.81 9.80 12.32
N PRO A 71 7.53 8.80 11.76
CA PRO A 71 8.83 9.02 11.15
C PRO A 71 8.80 10.01 9.98
N ASP A 72 9.98 10.53 9.62
CA ASP A 72 10.15 11.47 8.51
C ASP A 72 9.93 10.83 7.13
N THR A 73 10.21 9.53 7.00
CA THR A 73 10.11 8.82 5.72
C THR A 73 8.89 7.91 5.65
N TYR A 74 8.26 7.83 4.49
CA TYR A 74 7.12 6.94 4.27
C TYR A 74 7.46 5.46 4.44
N LYS A 75 8.71 5.07 4.13
CA LYS A 75 9.17 3.70 4.36
C LYS A 75 9.16 3.38 5.85
N ASP A 76 9.70 4.28 6.67
CA ASP A 76 9.78 4.09 8.11
C ASP A 76 8.39 4.17 8.77
N ILE A 77 7.49 5.02 8.26
CA ILE A 77 6.08 5.01 8.69
C ILE A 77 5.45 3.63 8.55
N VAL A 78 5.62 2.97 7.39
CA VAL A 78 5.07 1.62 7.17
C VAL A 78 5.78 0.59 8.05
N LYS A 79 7.10 0.69 8.21
CA LYS A 79 7.87 -0.22 9.07
C LYS A 79 7.47 -0.13 10.55
N ASN A 80 7.17 1.07 11.04
CA ASN A 80 6.78 1.30 12.42
C ASN A 80 5.41 0.70 12.79
N LEU A 81 4.63 0.21 11.82
CA LEU A 81 3.46 -0.60 12.14
C LEU A 81 3.81 -1.83 12.99
N SER A 82 5.04 -2.35 12.91
CA SER A 82 5.52 -3.46 13.76
C SER A 82 5.48 -3.17 15.26
N LEU A 83 5.35 -1.90 15.64
CA LEU A 83 5.16 -1.47 17.04
C LEU A 83 3.72 -1.64 17.54
N VAL A 84 2.82 -2.08 16.67
CA VAL A 84 1.39 -2.33 16.92
C VAL A 84 1.15 -3.83 16.87
N THR A 85 0.51 -4.38 17.91
CA THR A 85 0.41 -5.82 18.19
C THR A 85 -0.05 -6.69 17.01
N ASP A 86 -0.87 -6.16 16.11
CA ASP A 86 -1.42 -6.88 14.96
C ASP A 86 -0.45 -7.06 13.77
N PHE A 87 0.68 -6.36 13.78
CA PHE A 87 1.60 -6.28 12.65
C PHE A 87 2.97 -6.83 13.04
N SER A 88 3.45 -7.83 12.29
CA SER A 88 4.78 -8.37 12.52
C SER A 88 5.87 -7.50 11.87
N GLU A 89 7.09 -7.55 12.42
CA GLU A 89 8.26 -6.90 11.80
C GLU A 89 8.53 -7.43 10.39
N GLU A 90 8.37 -8.73 10.17
CA GLU A 90 8.58 -9.35 8.86
C GLU A 90 7.60 -8.82 7.80
N ASP A 91 6.31 -8.74 8.13
CA ASP A 91 5.27 -8.31 7.18
C ASP A 91 5.41 -6.83 6.86
N THR A 92 5.70 -6.01 7.86
CA THR A 92 5.85 -4.56 7.71
C THR A 92 7.14 -4.20 6.97
N GLU A 93 8.22 -4.94 7.17
CA GLU A 93 9.45 -4.79 6.38
C GLU A 93 9.19 -5.11 4.90
N LYS A 94 8.48 -6.21 4.59
CA LYS A 94 8.11 -6.55 3.20
C LYS A 94 7.22 -5.49 2.56
N LEU A 95 6.21 -5.00 3.29
CA LEU A 95 5.32 -3.94 2.81
C LEU A 95 6.07 -2.61 2.58
N SER A 96 6.99 -2.26 3.49
CA SER A 96 7.78 -1.02 3.40
C SER A 96 8.67 -0.98 2.16
N ARG A 97 9.14 -2.13 1.67
CA ARG A 97 9.99 -2.20 0.46
C ARG A 97 9.24 -1.69 -0.77
N TRP A 98 7.94 -1.93 -0.87
CA TRP A 98 7.12 -1.43 -1.97
C TRP A 98 6.95 0.08 -1.96
N VAL A 99 7.08 0.75 -0.81
CA VAL A 99 7.02 2.23 -0.73
C VAL A 99 8.07 2.89 -1.62
N SER A 100 9.24 2.26 -1.78
CA SER A 100 10.32 2.77 -2.64
C SER A 100 9.93 2.86 -4.12
N LEU A 101 8.95 2.05 -4.57
CA LEU A 101 8.50 2.01 -5.95
C LEU A 101 7.81 3.32 -6.38
N ARG A 102 7.24 4.08 -5.45
CA ARG A 102 6.70 5.42 -5.72
C ARG A 102 7.73 6.34 -6.36
N ASN A 103 8.97 6.31 -5.85
CA ASN A 103 10.05 7.13 -6.39
C ASN A 103 10.45 6.63 -7.78
N ILE A 104 10.57 5.31 -7.95
CA ILE A 104 10.93 4.70 -9.25
C ILE A 104 9.90 5.04 -10.34
N ILE A 105 8.60 5.00 -10.03
CA ILE A 105 7.53 5.36 -10.97
C ILE A 105 7.59 6.84 -11.36
N SER A 106 8.04 7.71 -10.45
CA SER A 106 8.19 9.16 -10.73
C SER A 106 9.43 9.53 -11.57
N HIS A 107 10.39 8.63 -11.74
CA HIS A 107 11.66 8.89 -12.46
C HIS A 107 11.67 8.35 -13.90
N GLU A 108 12.42 8.97 -14.80
CA GLU A 108 12.34 8.76 -16.27
C GLU A 108 12.91 7.43 -16.82
N TYR A 109 13.48 6.56 -15.98
CA TYR A 109 14.12 5.31 -16.44
C TYR A 109 13.10 4.18 -16.73
N LEU A 110 12.65 4.06 -17.98
CA LEU A 110 11.61 3.12 -18.41
C LEU A 110 11.92 1.64 -18.08
N ASP A 111 13.15 1.17 -18.29
CA ASP A 111 13.50 -0.25 -18.09
C ASP A 111 13.50 -0.65 -16.61
N VAL A 112 14.07 0.20 -15.75
CA VAL A 112 14.09 0.03 -14.29
C VAL A 112 12.66 0.07 -13.75
N ARG A 113 11.83 0.96 -14.31
CA ARG A 113 10.44 1.11 -13.94
C ARG A 113 9.64 -0.15 -14.28
N TRP A 114 9.80 -0.69 -15.48
CA TRP A 114 9.12 -1.92 -15.90
C TRP A 114 9.49 -3.13 -15.06
N ALA A 115 10.78 -3.36 -14.82
CA ALA A 115 11.24 -4.46 -13.99
C ALA A 115 10.59 -4.41 -12.60
N SER A 116 10.48 -3.21 -12.03
CA SER A 116 9.90 -2.99 -10.71
C SER A 116 8.37 -3.15 -10.71
N ILE A 117 7.67 -2.68 -11.74
CA ILE A 117 6.22 -2.86 -11.94
C ILE A 117 5.88 -4.34 -12.08
N ARG A 118 6.60 -5.07 -12.93
CA ARG A 118 6.39 -6.51 -13.12
C ARG A 118 6.55 -7.27 -11.82
N LYS A 119 7.62 -6.95 -11.07
CA LYS A 119 7.89 -7.55 -9.76
C LYS A 119 6.77 -7.26 -8.77
N PHE A 120 6.29 -6.01 -8.73
CA PHE A 120 5.15 -5.63 -7.90
C PHE A 120 3.91 -6.46 -8.23
N ILE A 121 3.52 -6.54 -9.50
CA ILE A 121 2.34 -7.29 -9.93
C ILE A 121 2.44 -8.77 -9.52
N SER A 122 3.61 -9.38 -9.66
CA SER A 122 3.80 -10.81 -9.37
C SER A 122 3.93 -11.15 -7.89
N GLU A 123 4.47 -10.25 -7.07
CA GLU A 123 4.87 -10.58 -5.70
C GLU A 123 4.01 -9.87 -4.64
N SER A 124 3.39 -8.73 -4.94
CA SER A 124 2.82 -7.86 -3.90
C SER A 124 1.42 -8.26 -3.42
N ARG A 125 0.64 -8.97 -4.24
CA ARG A 125 -0.79 -9.26 -3.98
C ARG A 125 -1.04 -9.85 -2.60
N LEU A 126 -0.37 -10.97 -2.28
CA LEU A 126 -0.55 -11.65 -1.00
C LEU A 126 -0.18 -10.77 0.20
N PHE A 127 0.82 -9.90 0.06
CA PHE A 127 1.23 -8.98 1.13
C PHE A 127 0.15 -7.92 1.39
N TYR A 128 -0.46 -7.37 0.34
CA TYR A 128 -1.53 -6.39 0.51
C TYR A 128 -2.84 -7.02 0.98
N GLU A 129 -3.15 -8.25 0.58
CA GLU A 129 -4.30 -8.99 1.09
C GLU A 129 -4.16 -9.31 2.59
N ASP A 130 -2.97 -9.74 3.04
CA ASP A 130 -2.69 -9.95 4.47
C ASP A 130 -2.72 -8.62 5.24
N PHE A 131 -2.18 -7.55 4.67
CA PHE A 131 -2.25 -6.22 5.26
C PHE A 131 -3.71 -5.76 5.48
N LEU A 132 -4.59 -5.92 4.47
CA LEU A 132 -6.02 -5.62 4.62
C LEU A 132 -6.66 -6.41 5.76
N LYS A 133 -6.33 -7.70 5.87
CA LYS A 133 -6.84 -8.58 6.92
C LYS A 133 -6.43 -8.08 8.31
N ARG A 134 -5.17 -7.70 8.49
CA ARG A 134 -4.65 -7.15 9.76
C ARG A 134 -5.31 -5.83 10.12
N VAL A 135 -5.45 -4.91 9.17
CA VAL A 135 -6.12 -3.62 9.40
C VAL A 135 -7.61 -3.83 9.78
N LYS A 136 -8.28 -4.81 9.16
CA LYS A 136 -9.65 -5.21 9.55
C LYS A 136 -9.73 -5.76 10.96
N ASN A 137 -8.74 -6.55 11.39
CA ASN A 137 -8.66 -7.06 12.77
C ASN A 137 -8.40 -5.92 13.77
N TYR A 138 -7.43 -5.05 13.47
CA TYR A 138 -7.14 -3.85 14.26
C TYR A 138 -8.39 -3.00 14.50
N LEU A 139 -9.19 -2.74 13.45
CA LEU A 139 -10.46 -2.00 13.57
C LEU A 139 -11.53 -2.69 14.44
N LYS A 140 -11.50 -4.01 14.59
CA LYS A 140 -12.42 -4.76 15.46
C LYS A 140 -11.98 -4.67 16.91
N GLU A 141 -10.67 -4.74 17.16
CA GLU A 141 -10.08 -4.65 18.50
C GLU A 141 -10.10 -3.22 19.05
N HIS A 142 -10.15 -2.21 18.16
CA HIS A 142 -10.19 -0.80 18.51
C HIS A 142 -11.54 -0.17 18.07
N PRO A 143 -12.65 -0.45 18.79
CA PRO A 143 -13.95 0.14 18.49
C PRO A 143 -13.94 1.67 18.61
N GLU A 144 -14.96 2.31 18.05
CA GLU A 144 -15.16 3.75 18.20
C GLU A 144 -15.31 4.11 19.69
N ASP A 145 -14.63 5.17 20.12
CA ASP A 145 -14.79 5.69 21.48
C ASP A 145 -16.24 6.18 21.67
N LYS A 146 -16.81 5.97 22.85
CA LYS A 146 -18.16 6.43 23.19
C LYS A 146 -18.26 7.95 23.28
#